data_AF-A0A5D3A6P3-F1
#
_entry.id   AF-A0A5D3A6P3-F1
#
_cell.length_a   1.000
_cell.length_b   1.000
_cell.length_c   1.000
_cell.angle_alpha   90.00
_cell.angle_beta   90.00
_cell.angle_gamma   90.00
#
_symmetry.space_group_name_H-M   'P 1'
#
loop_
_entity.id
_entity.type
_entity.pdbx_description
1 polymer ?
#
loop_
_entity_poly.entity_id
_entity_poly.type
_entity_poly.pdbx_seq_one_letter_code
_entity_poly.pdbx_strand_id
1 'polypeptide(L)'
;MCSILNAMSQLNLHHDNSQSISLSSKDEDLVEWCDALNFFARLAAYIAILAVMVLVVLMILKYITELDNESGNLEVIRSVTVSETDRLWPEKTESITYGTCEDDIETGSCSSGEDLYDARICVICYDEQRNCFFVPCGHCATCYECALRIYDEENKVCPVCRRIIGKVRKLFAP
;
A
#
# COMPACT_ATOMS: atom_id res chain seq x y z
N MET A 1 38.30 16.07 5.90
CA MET A 1 39.33 15.05 6.22
C MET A 1 40.72 15.38 5.68
N CYS A 2 40.92 16.46 4.90
CA CYS A 2 42.25 16.88 4.42
C CYS A 2 43.10 17.66 5.44
N SER A 3 42.59 17.92 6.65
CA SER A 3 43.29 18.74 7.65
C SER A 3 44.28 17.97 8.53
N ILE A 4 44.20 16.63 8.55
CA ILE A 4 45.07 15.79 9.42
C ILE A 4 46.39 15.45 8.72
N LEU A 5 46.39 15.31 7.39
CA LEU A 5 47.60 15.00 6.61
C LEU A 5 48.59 16.18 6.56
N ASN A 6 48.08 17.42 6.60
CA ASN A 6 48.91 18.63 6.62
C ASN A 6 49.63 18.86 7.96
N ALA A 7 49.21 18.20 9.04
CA ALA A 7 49.86 18.31 10.35
C ALA A 7 51.07 17.37 10.49
N MET A 8 51.16 16.30 9.69
CA MET A 8 52.25 15.32 9.75
C MET A 8 53.45 15.68 8.86
N SER A 9 53.28 16.56 7.87
CA SER A 9 54.37 17.02 6.99
C SER A 9 55.31 18.04 7.65
N GLN A 10 54.84 18.74 8.69
CA GLN A 10 55.62 19.75 9.42
C GLN A 10 56.56 19.15 10.48
N LEU A 11 56.36 17.89 10.89
CA LEU A 11 57.12 17.25 11.98
C LEU A 11 58.38 16.49 11.52
N ASN A 12 58.63 16.39 10.22
CA ASN A 12 59.72 15.56 9.65
C ASN A 12 60.91 16.35 9.07
N LEU A 13 61.00 17.65 9.30
CA LEU A 13 62.04 18.50 8.71
C LEU A 13 63.34 18.60 9.54
N HIS A 14 63.62 17.67 10.45
CA HIS A 14 64.86 17.69 11.24
C HIS A 14 65.51 16.32 11.52
N HIS A 15 65.29 15.28 10.73
CA HIS A 15 66.15 14.08 10.84
C HIS A 15 66.46 13.43 9.49
N ASP A 16 67.75 13.45 9.18
CA ASP A 16 68.53 12.63 8.25
C ASP A 16 68.13 12.50 6.77
N ASN A 17 68.97 13.19 5.98
CA ASN A 17 69.24 13.03 4.58
C ASN A 17 70.02 11.72 4.30
N SER A 18 69.36 10.63 3.85
CA SER A 18 69.97 9.59 2.98
C SER A 18 69.04 8.49 2.40
N GLN A 19 67.71 8.52 2.56
CA GLN A 19 66.81 7.46 2.00
C GLN A 19 65.56 7.97 1.24
N SER A 20 65.61 9.10 0.55
CA SER A 20 64.41 9.74 -0.02
C SER A 20 63.92 9.26 -1.40
N ILE A 21 64.57 8.30 -2.07
CA ILE A 21 64.26 8.00 -3.49
C ILE A 21 63.29 6.82 -3.68
N SER A 22 63.17 5.89 -2.72
CA SER A 22 62.28 4.71 -2.82
C SER A 22 60.93 4.84 -2.10
N LEU A 23 60.76 5.89 -1.30
CA LEU A 23 59.54 6.14 -0.51
C LEU A 23 58.48 6.91 -1.33
N SER A 24 58.92 7.82 -2.20
CA SER A 24 58.02 8.66 -3.01
C SER A 24 57.12 7.85 -3.95
N SER A 25 57.60 6.76 -4.56
CA SER A 25 56.74 5.97 -5.46
C SER A 25 55.69 5.15 -4.72
N LYS A 26 56.01 4.66 -3.51
CA LYS A 26 55.03 3.91 -2.70
C LYS A 26 53.96 4.81 -2.10
N ASP A 27 54.32 6.06 -1.78
CA ASP A 27 53.37 7.03 -1.23
C ASP A 27 52.37 7.48 -2.30
N GLU A 28 52.79 7.64 -3.56
CA GLU A 28 51.86 7.98 -4.66
C GLU A 28 50.88 6.83 -4.97
N ASP A 29 51.36 5.58 -4.99
CA ASP A 29 50.50 4.40 -5.12
C ASP A 29 49.51 4.29 -3.94
N LEU A 30 49.92 4.61 -2.71
CA LEU A 30 49.04 4.53 -1.55
C LEU A 30 47.92 5.58 -1.56
N VAL A 31 48.22 6.78 -2.06
CA VAL A 31 47.27 7.90 -2.17
C VAL A 31 46.17 7.56 -3.18
N GLU A 32 46.52 6.98 -4.33
CA GLU A 32 45.56 6.58 -5.35
C GLU A 32 44.58 5.50 -4.84
N TRP A 33 45.09 4.52 -4.08
CA TRP A 33 44.25 3.50 -3.44
C TRP A 33 43.35 4.09 -2.35
N CYS A 34 43.83 5.09 -1.62
CA CYS A 34 43.04 5.78 -0.59
C CYS A 34 41.87 6.56 -1.19
N ASP A 35 42.10 7.26 -2.30
CA ASP A 35 41.06 8.00 -3.01
C ASP A 35 40.00 7.06 -3.62
N ALA A 36 40.42 5.94 -4.19
CA ALA A 36 39.52 4.90 -4.67
C ALA A 36 38.65 4.34 -3.52
N LEU A 37 39.24 3.99 -2.37
CA LEU A 37 38.51 3.51 -1.21
C LEU A 37 37.52 4.53 -0.66
N ASN A 38 37.87 5.82 -0.64
CA ASN A 38 36.97 6.89 -0.25
C ASN A 38 35.80 7.06 -1.22
N PHE A 39 36.04 6.92 -2.53
CA PHE A 39 34.97 6.90 -3.53
C PHE A 39 33.99 5.74 -3.29
N PHE A 40 34.50 4.52 -3.07
CA PHE A 40 33.67 3.37 -2.75
C PHE A 40 32.91 3.52 -1.43
N ALA A 41 33.57 4.05 -0.40
CA ALA A 41 32.93 4.31 0.89
C ALA A 41 31.79 5.32 0.76
N ARG A 42 31.98 6.40 -0.01
CA ARG A 42 30.92 7.39 -0.30
C ARG A 42 29.78 6.79 -1.11
N LEU A 43 30.09 6.02 -2.14
CA LEU A 43 29.10 5.33 -2.96
C LEU A 43 28.25 4.39 -2.09
N ALA A 44 28.90 3.58 -1.25
CA ALA A 44 28.22 2.69 -0.32
C ALA A 44 27.33 3.47 0.67
N ALA A 45 27.83 4.59 1.21
CA ALA A 45 27.05 5.46 2.08
C ALA A 45 25.81 6.04 1.37
N TYR A 46 25.94 6.52 0.12
CA TYR A 46 24.80 7.00 -0.65
C TYR A 46 23.78 5.90 -0.94
N ILE A 47 24.23 4.69 -1.31
CA ILE A 47 23.33 3.55 -1.53
C ILE A 47 22.59 3.19 -0.24
N ALA A 48 23.28 3.18 0.91
CA ALA A 48 22.68 2.90 2.20
C ALA A 48 21.62 3.96 2.57
N ILE A 49 21.92 5.26 2.37
CA ILE A 49 20.97 6.35 2.59
C ILE A 49 19.75 6.20 1.68
N LEU A 50 19.95 5.95 0.39
CA LEU A 50 18.85 5.74 -0.56
C LEU A 50 17.98 4.54 -0.16
N ALA A 51 18.59 3.43 0.26
CA ALA A 51 17.86 2.27 0.73
C ALA A 51 17.01 2.58 1.98
N VAL A 52 17.58 3.30 2.96
CA VAL A 52 16.84 3.74 4.15
C VAL A 52 15.70 4.68 3.76
N MET A 53 15.93 5.63 2.87
CA MET A 53 14.88 6.55 2.37
C MET A 53 13.73 5.79 1.71
N VAL A 54 14.02 4.79 0.87
CA VAL A 54 13.00 3.94 0.24
C VAL A 54 12.22 3.14 1.30
N LEU A 55 12.91 2.54 2.28
CA LEU A 55 12.25 1.81 3.37
C LEU A 55 11.33 2.71 4.20
N VAL A 56 11.75 3.94 4.51
CA VAL A 56 10.93 4.93 5.22
C VAL A 56 9.70 5.29 4.39
N VAL A 57 9.85 5.54 3.09
CA VAL A 57 8.71 5.82 2.19
C VAL A 57 7.74 4.63 2.16
N LEU A 58 8.23 3.40 2.05
CA LEU A 58 7.39 2.20 2.09
C LEU A 58 6.67 2.03 3.43
N MET A 59 7.33 2.34 4.55
CA MET A 59 6.72 2.33 5.88
C MET A 59 5.60 3.38 5.99
N ILE A 60 5.84 4.60 5.49
CA ILE A 60 4.83 5.67 5.47
C ILE A 60 3.65 5.27 4.58
N LEU A 61 3.89 4.76 3.37
CA LEU A 61 2.84 4.31 2.47
C LEU A 61 2.03 3.15 3.07
N LYS A 62 2.70 2.18 3.71
CA LYS A 62 2.03 1.09 4.43
C LYS A 62 1.20 1.63 5.59
N TYR A 63 1.72 2.58 6.36
CA TYR A 63 1.02 3.20 7.47
C TYR A 63 -0.21 3.98 7.01
N ILE A 64 -0.10 4.79 5.94
CA ILE A 64 -1.25 5.49 5.33
C ILE A 64 -2.27 4.49 4.81
N THR A 65 -1.83 3.39 4.17
CA THR A 65 -2.73 2.31 3.72
C THR A 65 -3.48 1.66 4.89
N GLU A 66 -2.84 1.56 6.05
CA GLU A 66 -3.40 0.96 7.26
C GLU A 66 -4.33 1.95 8.00
N LEU A 67 -4.05 3.26 7.94
CA LEU A 67 -4.96 4.31 8.43
C LEU A 67 -6.21 4.49 7.56
N ASP A 68 -6.06 4.41 6.23
CA ASP A 68 -7.20 4.44 5.30
C ASP A 68 -8.11 3.22 5.53
N ASN A 69 -7.50 2.07 5.83
CA ASN A 69 -8.22 0.86 6.23
C ASN A 69 -9.03 1.05 7.54
N GLU A 70 -8.63 1.96 8.43
CA GLU A 70 -9.37 2.29 9.65
C GLU A 70 -10.40 3.42 9.44
N SER A 71 -10.08 4.44 8.66
CA SER A 71 -10.98 5.57 8.35
C SER A 71 -12.12 5.20 7.41
N GLY A 72 -11.97 4.18 6.58
CA GLY A 72 -13.07 3.56 5.83
C GLY A 72 -14.18 3.01 6.73
N ASN A 73 -13.89 2.66 7.99
CA ASN A 73 -14.90 2.25 8.98
C ASN A 73 -15.54 3.44 9.73
N LEU A 74 -14.91 4.62 9.76
CA LEU A 74 -15.37 5.77 10.55
C LEU A 74 -16.11 6.83 9.73
N GLU A 75 -15.82 6.98 8.44
CA GLU A 75 -16.58 7.89 7.56
C GLU A 75 -17.99 7.38 7.25
N VAL A 76 -18.25 6.07 7.36
CA VAL A 76 -19.60 5.50 7.22
C VAL A 76 -20.54 5.95 8.35
N ILE A 77 -20.01 6.44 9.49
CA ILE A 77 -20.81 6.79 10.66
C ILE A 77 -21.17 8.29 10.73
N ARG A 78 -20.52 9.20 9.98
CA ARG A 78 -20.65 10.65 10.24
C ARG A 78 -21.64 11.42 9.35
N SER A 79 -22.22 10.84 8.29
CA SER A 79 -23.21 11.56 7.46
C SER A 79 -24.68 11.36 7.88
N VAL A 80 -24.98 10.49 8.86
CA VAL A 80 -26.33 10.32 9.41
C VAL A 80 -26.38 10.83 10.85
N THR A 81 -26.25 12.14 11.01
CA THR A 81 -26.88 12.83 12.15
C THR A 81 -27.83 13.89 11.61
N VAL A 82 -28.90 13.41 10.98
CA VAL A 82 -30.12 14.21 10.88
C VAL A 82 -30.61 14.35 12.31
N SER A 83 -30.48 15.56 12.83
CA SER A 83 -30.95 15.93 14.15
C SER A 83 -32.47 15.80 14.18
N GLU A 84 -32.92 15.16 15.25
CA GLU A 84 -34.29 14.92 15.65
C GLU A 84 -35.10 16.22 15.62
N THR A 85 -36.21 16.22 14.88
CA THR A 85 -37.55 16.25 15.48
C THR A 85 -38.60 16.36 14.37
N ASP A 86 -39.67 15.60 14.56
CA ASP A 86 -41.05 15.99 14.28
C ASP A 86 -41.81 15.09 13.28
N ARG A 87 -42.87 14.49 13.86
CA ARG A 87 -44.17 14.08 13.27
C ARG A 87 -44.36 12.63 12.80
N LEU A 88 -44.87 11.84 13.77
CA LEU A 88 -46.14 11.10 13.72
C LEU A 88 -46.54 10.46 12.37
N TRP A 89 -46.58 9.11 12.38
CA TRP A 89 -47.37 8.28 11.46
C TRP A 89 -48.75 8.85 11.12
N PRO A 90 -49.21 8.64 9.87
CA PRO A 90 -50.14 7.54 9.56
C PRO A 90 -49.80 6.87 8.19
N GLU A 91 -49.86 5.56 7.98
CA GLU A 91 -51.01 4.66 7.75
C GLU A 91 -50.82 3.94 6.40
N LYS A 92 -50.86 2.61 6.47
CA LYS A 92 -51.20 1.58 5.46
C LYS A 92 -51.42 2.00 4.00
N THR A 93 -50.68 1.36 3.09
CA THR A 93 -51.26 0.67 1.91
C THR A 93 -50.38 -0.50 1.49
N GLU A 94 -50.92 -1.71 1.60
CA GLU A 94 -50.48 -2.88 0.85
C GLU A 94 -50.67 -2.67 -0.65
N SER A 95 -49.79 -3.22 -1.49
CA SER A 95 -50.22 -3.91 -2.72
C SER A 95 -49.11 -4.76 -3.37
N ILE A 96 -49.29 -6.09 -3.29
CA ILE A 96 -49.27 -7.11 -4.38
C ILE A 96 -47.91 -7.47 -5.02
N THR A 97 -47.21 -8.54 -4.59
CA THR A 97 -47.22 -9.98 -5.04
C THR A 97 -46.99 -10.29 -6.53
N TYR A 98 -45.88 -11.00 -6.84
CA TYR A 98 -45.83 -12.39 -7.35
C TYR A 98 -44.49 -12.67 -8.05
N GLY A 99 -43.79 -13.75 -7.65
CA GLY A 99 -42.58 -14.21 -8.30
C GLY A 99 -41.90 -15.33 -7.51
N THR A 100 -42.46 -16.53 -7.57
CA THR A 100 -41.87 -17.77 -7.07
C THR A 100 -40.65 -18.18 -7.90
N CYS A 101 -39.46 -18.13 -7.31
CA CYS A 101 -38.45 -19.18 -7.44
C CYS A 101 -37.65 -19.21 -6.13
N GLU A 102 -38.02 -20.18 -5.32
CA GLU A 102 -37.33 -20.67 -4.15
C GLU A 102 -36.12 -21.46 -4.64
N ASP A 103 -34.93 -20.90 -4.45
CA ASP A 103 -33.67 -21.64 -4.44
C ASP A 103 -32.92 -21.18 -3.18
N ASP A 104 -33.24 -21.85 -2.08
CA ASP A 104 -32.52 -21.74 -0.81
C ASP A 104 -31.10 -22.29 -1.00
N ILE A 105 -30.14 -21.42 -1.31
CA ILE A 105 -28.72 -21.72 -1.13
C ILE A 105 -28.25 -20.97 0.10
N GLU A 106 -28.16 -21.70 1.22
CA GLU A 106 -27.43 -21.30 2.41
C GLU A 106 -25.96 -21.04 2.03
N THR A 107 -25.71 -19.82 1.58
CA THR A 107 -24.41 -19.38 1.10
C THR A 107 -23.50 -19.14 2.30
N GLY A 108 -22.35 -19.83 2.30
CA GLY A 108 -21.33 -19.80 3.34
C GLY A 108 -21.10 -18.40 3.92
N SER A 109 -21.47 -18.30 5.19
CA SER A 109 -21.39 -17.12 6.04
C SER A 109 -19.95 -16.66 6.29
N CYS A 110 -19.73 -15.36 6.13
CA CYS A 110 -18.84 -14.58 6.99
C CYS A 110 -19.65 -13.39 7.54
N SER A 111 -20.29 -13.60 8.70
CA SER A 111 -21.08 -12.60 9.44
C SER A 111 -20.17 -11.56 10.13
N SER A 112 -20.58 -10.30 10.32
CA SER A 112 -21.62 -9.90 11.29
C SER A 112 -22.37 -8.62 10.89
N GLY A 113 -23.69 -8.62 11.05
CA GLY A 113 -24.56 -7.43 10.98
C GLY A 113 -25.95 -7.75 10.41
N GLU A 114 -26.99 -7.51 11.20
CA GLU A 114 -28.37 -8.02 11.08
C GLU A 114 -29.27 -7.39 9.98
N ASP A 115 -29.95 -8.28 9.24
CA ASP A 115 -31.34 -8.23 8.74
C ASP A 115 -32.01 -6.88 8.37
N LEU A 116 -31.46 -6.17 7.38
CA LEU A 116 -32.23 -5.27 6.51
C LEU A 116 -31.70 -5.40 5.06
N TYR A 117 -32.47 -6.02 4.18
CA TYR A 117 -32.32 -6.07 2.72
C TYR A 117 -30.87 -6.22 2.19
N ASP A 118 -30.48 -7.49 2.02
CA ASP A 118 -29.54 -7.97 1.01
C ASP A 118 -28.09 -7.44 1.00
N ALA A 119 -27.41 -7.58 2.14
CA ALA A 119 -25.96 -7.40 2.24
C ALA A 119 -25.13 -8.30 1.28
N ARG A 120 -25.78 -9.17 0.49
CA ARG A 120 -25.17 -10.08 -0.49
C ARG A 120 -25.38 -9.67 -1.94
N ILE A 121 -26.18 -8.63 -2.24
CA ILE A 121 -26.37 -8.12 -3.61
C ILE A 121 -25.19 -7.24 -4.06
N CYS A 122 -24.86 -7.29 -5.35
CA CYS A 122 -23.87 -6.45 -6.00
C CYS A 122 -24.13 -4.96 -5.74
N VAL A 123 -23.15 -4.25 -5.18
CA VAL A 123 -23.29 -2.82 -4.84
C VAL A 123 -23.31 -1.87 -6.04
N ILE A 124 -23.11 -2.40 -7.25
CA ILE A 124 -23.05 -1.62 -8.49
C ILE A 124 -24.37 -1.70 -9.25
N CYS A 125 -24.86 -2.91 -9.53
CA CYS A 125 -26.09 -3.08 -10.30
C CYS A 125 -27.34 -3.24 -9.42
N TYR A 126 -27.20 -3.58 -8.14
CA TYR A 126 -28.32 -3.87 -7.24
C TYR A 126 -29.28 -4.95 -7.77
N ASP A 127 -28.79 -5.85 -8.62
CA ASP A 127 -29.58 -6.81 -9.38
C ASP A 127 -29.11 -8.26 -9.11
N GLU A 128 -27.82 -8.52 -9.33
CA GLU A 128 -27.23 -9.85 -9.18
C GLU A 128 -26.50 -10.01 -7.84
N GLN A 129 -26.40 -11.24 -7.33
CA GLN A 129 -25.66 -11.54 -6.11
C GLN A 129 -24.14 -11.35 -6.29
N ARG A 130 -23.46 -11.04 -5.19
CA ARG A 130 -21.99 -11.00 -5.14
C ARG A 130 -21.46 -12.41 -5.30
N ASN A 131 -20.81 -12.66 -6.44
CA ASN A 131 -20.30 -13.98 -6.80
C ASN A 131 -18.84 -13.94 -7.30
N CYS A 132 -18.09 -12.89 -6.94
CA CYS A 132 -16.68 -12.76 -7.32
C CYS A 132 -15.88 -11.93 -6.32
N PHE A 133 -14.55 -12.10 -6.33
CA PHE A 133 -13.63 -11.33 -5.51
C PHE A 133 -12.43 -10.84 -6.32
N PHE A 134 -11.82 -9.75 -5.84
CA PHE A 134 -10.67 -9.11 -6.47
C PHE A 134 -9.35 -9.62 -5.87
N VAL A 135 -8.36 -9.92 -6.70
CA VAL A 135 -7.01 -10.32 -6.26
C VAL A 135 -6.05 -9.14 -6.45
N PRO A 136 -5.22 -8.76 -5.45
CA PRO A 136 -4.91 -9.50 -4.22
C PRO A 136 -5.66 -9.04 -2.97
N CYS A 137 -6.63 -8.13 -3.05
CA CYS A 137 -7.27 -7.56 -1.86
C CYS A 137 -8.35 -8.44 -1.21
N GLY A 138 -8.95 -9.38 -1.94
CA GLY A 138 -9.94 -10.33 -1.44
C GLY A 138 -11.36 -9.79 -1.29
N HIS A 139 -11.63 -8.51 -1.56
CA HIS A 139 -12.97 -7.94 -1.39
C HIS A 139 -13.98 -8.53 -2.38
N CYS A 140 -15.14 -8.89 -1.86
CA CYS A 140 -16.31 -9.41 -2.58
C CYS A 140 -17.46 -8.40 -2.47
N ALA A 141 -17.55 -7.47 -3.42
CA ALA A 141 -18.54 -6.37 -3.41
C ALA A 141 -19.48 -6.39 -4.62
N THR A 142 -19.15 -7.15 -5.66
CA THR A 142 -19.79 -7.05 -6.97
C THR A 142 -20.16 -8.44 -7.52
N CYS A 143 -21.12 -8.48 -8.43
CA CYS A 143 -21.30 -9.62 -9.33
C CYS A 143 -20.15 -9.66 -10.36
N TYR A 144 -19.97 -10.81 -11.00
CA TYR A 144 -18.88 -11.07 -11.94
C TYR A 144 -18.91 -10.12 -13.15
N GLU A 145 -20.08 -9.83 -13.71
CA GLU A 145 -20.23 -8.92 -14.84
C GLU A 145 -19.80 -7.48 -14.50
N CYS A 146 -20.21 -6.99 -13.33
CA CYS A 146 -19.77 -5.67 -12.87
C CYS A 146 -18.27 -5.64 -12.57
N ALA A 147 -17.71 -6.72 -12.03
CA ALA A 147 -16.27 -6.83 -11.78
C ALA A 147 -15.44 -6.81 -13.06
N LEU A 148 -15.90 -7.47 -14.14
CA LEU A 148 -15.24 -7.43 -15.43
C LEU A 148 -15.22 -6.01 -16.02
N ARG A 149 -16.34 -5.29 -15.92
CA ARG A 149 -16.40 -3.89 -16.36
C ARG A 149 -15.35 -3.02 -15.67
N ILE A 150 -15.21 -3.15 -14.34
CA ILE A 150 -14.17 -2.43 -13.59
C ILE A 150 -12.76 -2.87 -14.02
N TYR A 151 -12.58 -4.16 -14.30
CA TYR A 151 -11.28 -4.70 -14.71
C TYR A 151 -10.83 -4.20 -16.09
N ASP A 152 -11.79 -3.91 -16.98
CA ASP A 152 -11.57 -3.38 -18.33
C ASP A 152 -11.39 -1.85 -18.37
N GLU A 153 -11.73 -1.14 -17.29
CA GLU A 153 -11.49 0.30 -17.15
C GLU A 153 -9.99 0.63 -17.01
N GLU A 154 -9.60 1.86 -17.39
CA GLU A 154 -8.22 2.35 -17.27
C GLU A 154 -7.69 2.26 -15.82
N ASN A 155 -8.56 2.52 -14.86
CA ASN A 155 -8.25 2.62 -13.44
C ASN A 155 -8.72 1.38 -12.69
N LYS A 156 -8.45 0.18 -13.19
CA LYS A 156 -8.78 -1.16 -12.61
C LYS A 156 -8.48 -1.30 -11.11
N VAL A 157 -9.28 -0.67 -10.26
CA VAL A 157 -9.11 -0.60 -8.80
C VAL A 157 -10.33 -1.17 -8.12
N CYS A 158 -10.10 -1.82 -6.98
CA CYS A 158 -11.17 -2.37 -6.17
C CYS A 158 -12.09 -1.24 -5.66
N PRO A 159 -13.43 -1.33 -5.81
CA PRO A 159 -14.35 -0.30 -5.35
C PRO A 159 -14.39 -0.15 -3.82
N VAL A 160 -13.88 -1.14 -3.08
CA VAL A 160 -13.84 -1.13 -1.61
C VAL A 160 -12.55 -0.52 -1.06
N CYS A 161 -11.39 -0.97 -1.56
CA CYS A 161 -10.08 -0.61 -0.98
C CYS A 161 -9.13 0.10 -1.95
N ARG A 162 -9.60 0.41 -3.16
CA ARG A 162 -8.86 1.12 -4.23
C ARG A 162 -7.54 0.48 -4.65
N ARG A 163 -7.22 -0.72 -4.18
CA ARG A 163 -6.05 -1.49 -4.62
C ARG A 163 -6.23 -1.92 -6.07
N ILE A 164 -5.16 -1.84 -6.85
CA ILE A 164 -5.13 -2.30 -8.25
C ILE A 164 -5.55 -3.77 -8.31
N ILE A 165 -6.52 -4.07 -9.17
CA ILE A 165 -7.03 -5.40 -9.43
C ILE A 165 -6.07 -6.09 -10.39
N GLY A 166 -5.43 -7.16 -9.91
CA GLY A 166 -4.61 -8.04 -10.73
C GLY A 166 -5.44 -9.08 -11.47
N LYS A 167 -6.47 -9.64 -10.81
CA LYS A 167 -7.40 -10.63 -11.38
C LYS A 167 -8.77 -10.56 -10.70
N VAL A 168 -9.81 -10.92 -11.43
CA VAL A 168 -11.15 -11.21 -10.91
C VAL A 168 -11.33 -12.73 -10.83
N ARG A 169 -11.88 -13.24 -9.73
CA ARG A 169 -12.16 -14.68 -9.55
C ARG A 169 -13.61 -14.87 -9.16
N LYS A 170 -14.30 -15.78 -9.87
CA LYS A 170 -15.67 -16.18 -9.54
C LYS A 170 -15.66 -17.13 -8.33
N LEU A 171 -16.60 -16.93 -7.42
CA LEU A 171 -16.88 -17.85 -6.33
C LEU A 171 -17.71 -19.01 -6.89
N PHE A 172 -17.26 -20.23 -6.65
CA PHE A 172 -18.01 -21.45 -6.92
C PHE A 172 -18.33 -22.07 -5.57
N ALA A 173 -19.60 -22.08 -5.18
CA ALA A 173 -20.04 -22.94 -4.09
C ALA A 173 -20.05 -24.40 -4.59
N PRO A 174 -19.56 -25.36 -3.79
CA PRO A 174 -19.69 -26.78 -4.09
C PRO A 174 -21.15 -27.26 -4.01
#